data_AF-A0A2V6NFR0-F1
#
_entry.id   AF-A0A2V6NFR0-F1
#
_cell.length_a   1.000
_cell.length_b   1.000
_cell.length_c   1.000
_cell.angle_alpha   90.00
_cell.angle_beta   90.00
_cell.angle_gamma   90.00
#
_symmetry.space_group_name_H-M   'P 1'
#
loop_
_entity.id
_entity.type
_entity.pdbx_description
1 polymer ?
#
loop_
_entity_poly.entity_id
_entity_poly.type
_entity_poly.pdbx_seq_one_letter_code
_entity_poly.pdbx_strand_id
1 'polypeptide(L)'
;MFLLRMVETNRDKYRLQVIDDLRAICRKYGFKPELVGGIYSLQGRLAQLVASSLVTGLFWLNLLFVVIAWIVARSVRGALAMIVSLTLVPLCMLGGIGWLRVPMDVISAPATNVCIGIAIDSMIHLVFGVRRGQRDGEKGWAAWVAARKEQWRGIVYSDVIIAAGFAIFVLSDFPPTQRFGLVVLAGCIIDILANLFVLPLLGGAQWKKK
;
A
#
# COMPACT_ATOMS: atom_id res chain seq x y z
N MET A 1 13.93 -43.77 -15.02
CA MET A 1 13.64 -42.47 -14.37
C MET A 1 14.37 -41.39 -15.15
N PHE A 2 13.65 -40.45 -15.78
CA PHE A 2 14.29 -39.32 -16.47
C PHE A 2 14.26 -38.12 -15.51
N LEU A 3 15.40 -37.47 -15.31
CA LEU A 3 15.52 -36.29 -14.46
C LEU A 3 15.87 -35.09 -15.33
N LEU A 4 14.93 -34.15 -15.43
CA LEU A 4 15.11 -32.90 -16.15
C LEU A 4 15.28 -31.79 -15.12
N ARG A 5 16.37 -31.03 -15.22
CA ARG A 5 16.64 -29.86 -14.36
C ARG A 5 16.41 -28.60 -15.17
N MET A 6 15.63 -27.68 -14.61
CA MET A 6 15.35 -26.41 -15.25
C MET A 6 16.49 -25.42 -14.96
N VAL A 7 16.89 -24.67 -16.00
CA VAL A 7 17.91 -23.61 -15.90
C VAL A 7 17.21 -22.29 -15.59
N GLU A 8 17.38 -21.75 -14.38
CA GLU A 8 16.67 -20.56 -13.93
C GLU A 8 17.26 -19.22 -14.43
N THR A 9 18.52 -19.25 -14.88
CA THR A 9 19.23 -18.04 -15.33
C THR A 9 18.70 -17.57 -16.68
N ASN A 10 18.37 -16.27 -16.81
CA ASN A 10 17.78 -15.65 -18.02
C ASN A 10 16.42 -16.23 -18.46
N ARG A 11 15.53 -16.59 -17.53
CA ARG A 11 14.16 -16.97 -17.91
C ARG A 11 13.35 -15.75 -18.34
N ASP A 12 12.59 -15.90 -19.42
CA ASP A 12 11.60 -14.89 -19.85
C ASP A 12 10.19 -15.17 -19.28
N LYS A 13 9.92 -16.43 -18.90
CA LYS A 13 8.59 -16.88 -18.46
C LYS A 13 8.48 -16.97 -16.94
N TYR A 14 7.26 -16.78 -16.42
CA TYR A 14 6.98 -17.02 -15.01
C TYR A 14 7.01 -18.52 -14.66
N ARG A 15 7.32 -18.86 -13.40
CA ARG A 15 7.44 -20.26 -12.96
C ARG A 15 6.20 -21.11 -13.26
N LEU A 16 5.02 -20.55 -13.03
CA LEU A 16 3.75 -21.23 -13.27
C LEU A 16 3.48 -21.45 -14.76
N GLN A 17 3.85 -20.51 -15.62
CA GLN A 17 3.72 -20.68 -17.07
C GLN A 17 4.57 -21.86 -17.58
N VAL A 18 5.80 -22.01 -17.06
CA VAL A 18 6.65 -23.17 -17.40
C VAL A 18 6.00 -24.49 -16.96
N ILE A 19 5.36 -24.52 -15.80
CA ILE A 19 4.65 -25.72 -15.32
C ILE A 19 3.44 -26.03 -16.21
N ASP A 20 2.70 -25.01 -16.63
CA ASP A 20 1.55 -25.19 -17.51
C ASP A 20 1.96 -25.62 -18.92
N ASP A 21 3.07 -25.10 -19.45
CA ASP A 21 3.69 -25.54 -20.71
C ASP A 21 4.08 -27.03 -20.64
N LEU A 22 4.74 -27.45 -19.55
CA LEU A 22 5.11 -28.86 -19.34
C LEU A 22 3.88 -29.77 -19.25
N ARG A 23 2.83 -29.34 -18.55
CA ARG A 23 1.57 -30.08 -18.49
C ARG A 23 0.92 -30.20 -19.86
N ALA A 24 0.94 -29.14 -20.66
CA ALA A 24 0.39 -29.12 -22.01
C ALA A 24 1.15 -30.10 -22.94
N ILE A 25 2.48 -30.13 -22.86
CA ILE A 25 3.32 -31.08 -23.60
C ILE A 25 2.98 -32.52 -23.22
N CYS A 26 2.94 -32.84 -21.91
CA CYS A 26 2.59 -34.20 -21.46
C CYS A 26 1.21 -34.64 -21.95
N ARG A 27 0.20 -33.76 -21.85
CA ARG A 27 -1.16 -34.03 -22.35
C ARG A 27 -1.21 -34.25 -23.86
N LYS A 28 -0.42 -33.48 -24.63
CA LYS A 28 -0.33 -33.62 -26.09
C LYS A 28 0.12 -35.02 -26.51
N TYR A 29 0.98 -35.66 -25.72
CA TYR A 29 1.45 -37.03 -25.97
C TYR A 29 0.61 -38.11 -25.25
N GLY A 30 -0.58 -37.77 -24.74
CA GLY A 30 -1.50 -38.73 -24.12
C GLY A 30 -1.21 -39.07 -22.66
N PHE A 31 -0.25 -38.40 -22.02
CA PHE A 31 0.05 -38.61 -20.60
C PHE A 31 -0.85 -37.76 -19.70
N LYS A 32 -1.14 -38.26 -18.50
CA LYS A 32 -1.82 -37.51 -17.42
C LYS A 32 -0.77 -36.98 -16.43
N PRO A 33 -0.33 -35.71 -16.52
CA PRO A 33 0.67 -35.17 -15.62
C PRO A 33 0.06 -34.85 -14.26
N GLU A 34 0.64 -35.41 -13.19
CA GLU A 34 0.29 -35.10 -11.80
C GLU A 34 1.41 -34.26 -11.15
N LEU A 35 1.04 -33.15 -10.52
CA LEU A 35 1.98 -32.32 -9.76
C LEU A 35 1.98 -32.78 -8.30
N VAL A 36 2.96 -33.60 -7.94
CA VAL A 36 3.08 -34.17 -6.59
C VAL A 36 3.77 -33.21 -5.61
N GLY A 37 4.47 -32.18 -6.11
CA GLY A 37 5.09 -31.14 -5.29
C GLY A 37 6.21 -30.38 -5.99
N GLY A 38 7.08 -29.76 -5.19
CA GLY A 38 8.32 -29.15 -5.65
C GLY A 38 8.40 -27.64 -5.41
N ILE A 39 9.57 -27.22 -4.92
CA ILE A 39 9.90 -25.83 -4.56
C ILE A 39 9.61 -24.86 -5.71
N TYR A 40 9.83 -25.30 -6.96
CA TYR A 40 9.59 -24.48 -8.15
C TYR A 40 8.12 -24.03 -8.27
N SER A 41 7.18 -24.96 -8.08
CA SER A 41 5.75 -24.68 -8.12
C SER A 41 5.29 -23.82 -6.94
N LEU A 42 5.84 -24.10 -5.75
CA LEU A 42 5.54 -23.35 -4.53
C LEU A 42 5.98 -21.89 -4.67
N GLN A 43 7.24 -21.65 -5.06
CA GLN A 43 7.74 -20.29 -5.29
C GLN A 43 6.97 -19.54 -6.37
N GLY A 44 6.51 -20.24 -7.42
CA GLY A 44 5.64 -19.66 -8.44
C GLY A 44 4.29 -19.20 -7.88
N ARG A 45 3.63 -20.04 -7.08
CA ARG A 45 2.35 -19.71 -6.43
C ARG A 45 2.50 -18.59 -5.41
N LEU A 46 3.54 -18.63 -4.57
CA LEU A 46 3.81 -17.57 -3.60
C LEU A 46 4.04 -16.21 -4.29
N ALA A 47 4.80 -16.19 -5.40
CA ALA A 47 4.99 -14.96 -6.18
C ALA A 47 3.67 -14.44 -6.78
N GLN A 48 2.82 -15.34 -7.28
CA GLN A 48 1.49 -14.97 -7.77
C GLN A 48 0.60 -14.43 -6.63
N LEU A 49 0.64 -15.04 -5.45
CA LEU A 49 -0.10 -14.60 -4.27
C LEU A 49 0.36 -13.21 -3.82
N VAL A 50 1.66 -12.94 -3.81
CA VAL A 50 2.20 -11.58 -3.55
C VAL A 50 1.60 -10.58 -4.52
N ALA A 51 1.72 -10.84 -5.83
CA ALA A 51 1.23 -9.94 -6.87
C ALA A 51 -0.29 -9.73 -6.76
N SER A 52 -1.06 -10.80 -6.58
CA SER A 52 -2.51 -10.70 -6.44
C SER A 52 -2.88 -9.91 -5.20
N SER A 53 -2.22 -10.13 -4.05
CA SER A 53 -2.53 -9.45 -2.80
C SER A 53 -2.24 -7.95 -2.84
N LEU A 54 -1.17 -7.55 -3.53
CA LEU A 54 -0.86 -6.15 -3.77
C LEU A 54 -1.91 -5.51 -4.69
N VAL A 55 -2.22 -6.12 -5.84
CA VAL A 55 -3.14 -5.52 -6.82
C VAL A 55 -4.58 -5.50 -6.30
N THR A 56 -5.09 -6.63 -5.80
CA THR A 56 -6.49 -6.68 -5.32
C THR A 56 -6.67 -5.85 -4.07
N GLY A 57 -5.72 -5.92 -3.12
CA GLY A 57 -5.76 -5.12 -1.90
C GLY A 57 -5.72 -3.63 -2.19
N LEU A 58 -4.77 -3.16 -3.02
CA LEU A 58 -4.68 -1.76 -3.43
C LEU A 58 -5.95 -1.28 -4.13
N PHE A 59 -6.48 -2.08 -5.07
CA PHE A 59 -7.68 -1.73 -5.82
C PHE A 59 -8.91 -1.58 -4.89
N TRP A 60 -9.19 -2.59 -4.07
CA TRP A 60 -10.36 -2.60 -3.19
C TRP A 60 -10.27 -1.54 -2.09
N LEU A 61 -9.08 -1.35 -1.49
CA LEU A 61 -8.87 -0.30 -0.49
C LEU A 61 -9.01 1.10 -1.09
N ASN A 62 -8.46 1.33 -2.28
CA ASN A 62 -8.59 2.62 -2.94
C ASN A 62 -10.06 2.91 -3.33
N LEU A 63 -10.77 1.91 -3.85
CA LEU A 63 -12.20 2.03 -4.16
C LEU A 63 -13.02 2.37 -2.91
N LEU A 64 -12.81 1.64 -1.81
CA LEU A 64 -13.44 1.93 -0.52
C LEU A 64 -13.11 3.36 -0.06
N PHE A 65 -11.86 3.78 -0.20
CA PHE A 65 -11.45 5.12 0.18
C PHE A 65 -12.12 6.21 -0.64
N VAL A 66 -12.28 6.04 -1.96
CA VAL A 66 -12.97 7.02 -2.81
C VAL A 66 -14.39 7.28 -2.28
N VAL A 67 -15.10 6.23 -1.85
CA VAL A 67 -16.42 6.35 -1.23
C VAL A 67 -16.35 7.13 0.09
N ILE A 68 -15.40 6.77 0.97
CA ILE A 68 -15.22 7.45 2.25
C ILE A 68 -14.86 8.92 2.05
N ALA A 69 -13.92 9.24 1.15
CA ALA A 69 -13.49 10.59 0.84
C ALA A 69 -14.66 11.46 0.37
N TRP A 70 -15.55 10.89 -0.47
CA TRP A 70 -16.76 11.60 -0.91
C TRP A 70 -17.70 11.93 0.25
N ILE A 71 -17.94 10.96 1.15
CA ILE A 71 -18.83 11.12 2.32
C ILE A 71 -18.23 12.11 3.33
N VAL A 72 -16.94 12.00 3.60
CA VAL A 72 -16.25 12.76 4.64
C VAL A 72 -15.98 14.18 4.19
N ALA A 73 -15.48 14.41 2.97
CA ALA A 73 -15.14 15.75 2.50
C ALA A 73 -16.36 16.61 2.16
N ARG A 74 -17.49 16.00 1.76
CA ARG A 74 -18.73 16.68 1.29
C ARG A 74 -18.50 17.78 0.24
N SER A 75 -17.37 17.72 -0.46
CA SER A 75 -16.98 18.69 -1.48
C SER A 75 -16.07 18.00 -2.48
N VAL A 76 -16.27 18.28 -3.78
CA VAL A 76 -15.47 17.69 -4.86
C VAL A 76 -13.99 18.02 -4.70
N ARG A 77 -13.68 19.26 -4.29
CA ARG A 77 -12.30 19.71 -4.07
C ARG A 77 -11.61 18.96 -2.93
N GLY A 78 -12.30 18.82 -1.79
CA GLY A 78 -11.74 18.09 -0.64
C GLY A 78 -11.57 16.60 -0.95
N ALA A 79 -12.53 15.98 -1.62
CA ALA A 79 -12.44 14.58 -2.02
C ALA A 79 -11.27 14.34 -3.00
N LEU A 80 -11.10 15.20 -4.00
CA LEU A 80 -9.96 15.12 -4.92
C LEU A 80 -8.62 15.32 -4.21
N ALA A 81 -8.52 16.29 -3.30
CA ALA A 81 -7.31 16.50 -2.50
C ALA A 81 -6.96 15.27 -1.65
N MET A 82 -7.95 14.63 -1.04
CA MET A 82 -7.79 13.37 -0.30
C MET A 82 -7.28 12.24 -1.22
N ILE A 83 -7.92 12.02 -2.38
CA ILE A 83 -7.53 10.96 -3.32
C ILE A 83 -6.09 11.14 -3.82
N VAL A 84 -5.75 12.37 -4.23
CA VAL A 84 -4.39 12.68 -4.73
C VAL A 84 -3.36 12.50 -3.62
N SER A 85 -3.65 12.99 -2.40
CA SER A 85 -2.74 12.84 -1.26
C SER A 85 -2.56 11.38 -0.88
N LEU A 86 -3.63 10.57 -0.91
CA LEU A 86 -3.55 9.16 -0.52
C LEU A 86 -2.72 8.37 -1.52
N THR A 87 -2.84 8.68 -2.80
CA THR A 87 -2.08 8.00 -3.87
C THR A 87 -0.57 8.14 -3.70
N LEU A 88 -0.11 9.21 -3.03
CA LEU A 88 1.30 9.41 -2.71
C LEU A 88 1.87 8.33 -1.79
N VAL A 89 1.05 7.78 -0.87
CA VAL A 89 1.50 6.77 0.10
C VAL A 89 1.96 5.48 -0.59
N PRO A 90 1.11 4.74 -1.35
CA PRO A 90 1.57 3.54 -2.04
C PRO A 90 2.61 3.84 -3.12
N LEU A 91 2.58 5.03 -3.75
CA LEU A 91 3.57 5.41 -4.75
C LEU A 91 4.98 5.55 -4.13
N CYS A 92 5.09 6.26 -3.01
CA CYS A 92 6.36 6.40 -2.29
C CYS A 92 6.82 5.06 -1.71
N MET A 93 5.91 4.27 -1.14
CA MET A 93 6.25 2.97 -0.54
C MET A 93 6.70 1.95 -1.60
N LEU A 94 5.86 1.69 -2.61
CA LEU A 94 6.18 0.72 -3.66
C LEU A 94 7.33 1.21 -4.54
N GLY A 95 7.41 2.52 -4.80
CA GLY A 95 8.54 3.14 -5.49
C GLY A 95 9.85 2.96 -4.74
N GLY A 96 9.86 3.19 -3.42
CA GLY A 96 11.03 2.96 -2.56
C GLY A 96 11.45 1.49 -2.50
N ILE A 97 10.48 0.58 -2.33
CA ILE A 97 10.72 -0.86 -2.35
C ILE A 97 11.33 -1.30 -3.70
N GLY A 98 10.77 -0.82 -4.81
CA GLY A 98 11.26 -1.13 -6.15
C GLY A 98 12.65 -0.56 -6.43
N TRP A 99 12.92 0.68 -6.00
CA TRP A 99 14.20 1.35 -6.17
C TRP A 99 15.32 0.66 -5.37
N LEU A 100 15.04 0.32 -4.10
CA LEU A 100 15.97 -0.37 -3.22
C LEU A 100 16.07 -1.87 -3.52
N ARG A 101 15.29 -2.38 -4.49
CA ARG A 101 15.19 -3.79 -4.86
C ARG A 101 14.93 -4.69 -3.65
N VAL A 102 14.10 -4.22 -2.73
CA VAL A 102 13.73 -4.99 -1.54
C VAL A 102 12.82 -6.14 -2.00
N PRO A 103 13.18 -7.40 -1.75
CA PRO A 103 12.35 -8.53 -2.12
C PRO A 103 11.05 -8.51 -1.32
N MET A 104 9.95 -8.66 -2.04
CA MET A 104 8.60 -8.71 -1.48
C MET A 104 8.12 -10.15 -1.41
N ASP A 105 7.70 -10.57 -0.22
CA ASP A 105 7.21 -11.90 0.06
C ASP A 105 5.75 -11.85 0.50
N VAL A 106 5.10 -13.02 0.60
CA VAL A 106 3.66 -13.11 0.96
C VAL A 106 3.36 -12.46 2.31
N ILE A 107 4.36 -12.42 3.20
CA ILE A 107 4.23 -11.83 4.53
C ILE A 107 4.45 -10.32 4.51
N SER A 108 5.43 -9.81 3.75
CA SER A 108 5.74 -8.37 3.71
C SER A 108 4.84 -7.59 2.77
N ALA A 109 4.27 -8.23 1.74
CA ALA A 109 3.44 -7.59 0.73
C ALA A 109 2.22 -6.84 1.28
N PRO A 110 1.45 -7.39 2.24
CA PRO A 110 0.31 -6.69 2.82
C PRO A 110 0.66 -5.41 3.60
N ALA A 111 1.92 -5.17 3.97
CA ALA A 111 2.33 -3.98 4.73
C ALA A 111 1.92 -2.68 4.03
N THR A 112 2.01 -2.63 2.70
CA THR A 112 1.59 -1.44 1.94
C THR A 112 0.10 -1.15 2.11
N ASN A 113 -0.74 -2.20 2.11
CA ASN A 113 -2.18 -2.08 2.31
C ASN A 113 -2.51 -1.59 3.74
N VAL A 114 -1.75 -2.05 4.74
CA VAL A 114 -1.88 -1.59 6.14
C VAL A 114 -1.57 -0.10 6.23
N CYS A 115 -0.48 0.37 5.64
CA CYS A 115 -0.10 1.78 5.66
C CYS A 115 -1.11 2.69 4.95
N ILE A 116 -1.75 2.21 3.88
CA ILE A 116 -2.87 2.92 3.27
C ILE A 116 -4.00 3.10 4.30
N GLY A 117 -4.35 2.06 5.05
CA GLY A 117 -5.38 2.14 6.09
C GLY A 117 -5.05 3.16 7.18
N ILE A 118 -3.80 3.18 7.66
CA ILE A 118 -3.31 4.16 8.64
C ILE A 118 -3.44 5.57 8.06
N ALA A 119 -3.01 5.78 6.81
CA ALA A 119 -3.08 7.10 6.19
C ALA A 119 -4.50 7.60 5.96
N ILE A 120 -5.44 6.70 5.67
CA ILE A 120 -6.85 7.01 5.56
C ILE A 120 -7.40 7.50 6.91
N ASP A 121 -7.05 6.86 8.01
CA ASP A 121 -7.50 7.26 9.36
C ASP A 121 -7.06 8.70 9.70
N SER A 122 -5.75 8.98 9.54
CA SER A 122 -5.17 10.31 9.70
C SER A 122 -5.85 11.37 8.82
N MET A 123 -6.18 11.02 7.55
CA MET A 123 -6.90 11.92 6.64
C MET A 123 -8.31 12.24 7.14
N ILE A 124 -9.03 11.23 7.63
CA ILE A 124 -10.39 11.39 8.12
C ILE A 124 -10.39 12.36 9.31
N HIS A 125 -9.51 12.15 10.29
CA HIS A 125 -9.36 13.04 11.44
C HIS A 125 -9.07 14.48 11.02
N LEU A 126 -8.13 14.69 10.10
CA LEU A 126 -7.77 16.02 9.63
C LEU A 126 -8.94 16.71 8.91
N VAL A 127 -9.62 16.02 8.00
CA VAL A 127 -10.74 16.58 7.23
C VAL A 127 -11.95 16.86 8.13
N PHE A 128 -12.19 16.05 9.16
CA PHE A 128 -13.20 16.39 10.17
C PHE A 128 -12.86 17.70 10.89
N GLY A 129 -11.59 17.92 11.26
CA GLY A 129 -11.11 19.19 11.80
C GLY A 129 -11.37 20.36 10.84
N VAL A 130 -11.10 20.17 9.53
CA VAL A 130 -11.36 21.21 8.51
C VAL A 130 -12.83 21.56 8.46
N ARG A 131 -13.71 20.55 8.48
CA ARG A 131 -15.16 20.75 8.46
C ARG A 131 -15.67 21.42 9.72
N ARG A 132 -15.03 21.18 10.87
CA ARG A 132 -15.32 21.89 12.12
C ARG A 132 -14.94 23.36 11.99
N GLY A 133 -13.71 23.66 11.58
CA GLY A 133 -13.27 25.05 11.34
C GLY A 133 -14.15 25.80 10.32
N GLN A 134 -14.60 25.11 9.26
CA GLN A 134 -15.54 25.70 8.29
C GLN A 134 -16.91 26.05 8.88
N ARG A 135 -17.40 25.26 9.85
CA ARG A 135 -18.64 25.57 10.57
C ARG A 135 -18.47 26.77 11.50
N ASP A 136 -17.26 26.94 12.04
CA ASP A 136 -16.90 28.05 12.92
C ASP A 136 -16.56 29.34 12.15
N GLY A 137 -16.70 29.32 10.81
CA GLY A 137 -16.58 30.49 9.93
C GLY A 137 -15.28 30.58 9.14
N GLU A 138 -14.31 29.70 9.38
CA GLU A 138 -13.05 29.67 8.64
C GLU A 138 -13.25 29.25 7.19
N LYS A 139 -12.55 29.89 6.25
CA LYS A 139 -12.71 29.62 4.81
C LYS A 139 -11.38 29.35 4.12
N GLY A 140 -11.42 28.44 3.14
CA GLY A 140 -10.26 28.10 2.32
C GLY A 140 -9.07 27.63 3.16
N TRP A 141 -7.90 28.22 2.94
CA TRP A 141 -6.64 27.89 3.61
C TRP A 141 -6.73 27.96 5.14
N ALA A 142 -7.44 28.95 5.69
CA ALA A 142 -7.49 29.16 7.14
C ALA A 142 -8.13 27.97 7.89
N ALA A 143 -9.15 27.35 7.31
CA ALA A 143 -9.77 26.15 7.87
C ALA A 143 -8.80 24.95 7.91
N TRP A 144 -7.94 24.81 6.91
CA TRP A 144 -6.91 23.76 6.87
C TRP A 144 -5.79 23.99 7.89
N VAL A 145 -5.39 25.24 8.10
CA VAL A 145 -4.40 25.60 9.13
C VAL A 145 -4.97 25.35 10.52
N ALA A 146 -6.21 25.75 10.78
CA ALA A 146 -6.88 25.50 12.06
C ALA A 146 -7.00 24.01 12.35
N ALA A 147 -7.46 23.22 11.38
CA ALA A 147 -7.57 21.77 11.49
C ALA A 147 -6.22 21.09 11.74
N ARG A 148 -5.17 21.48 11.00
CA ARG A 148 -3.82 20.97 11.22
C ARG A 148 -3.34 21.28 12.64
N LYS A 149 -3.56 22.51 13.12
CA LYS A 149 -3.16 22.92 14.47
C LYS A 149 -3.90 22.13 15.56
N GLU A 150 -5.15 21.75 15.32
CA GLU A 150 -5.94 20.92 16.22
C GLU A 150 -5.50 19.44 16.20
N GLN A 151 -5.30 18.87 15.00
CA GLN A 151 -5.17 17.41 14.82
C GLN A 151 -3.73 16.89 14.78
N TRP A 152 -2.70 17.74 14.57
CA TRP A 152 -1.33 17.25 14.36
C TRP A 152 -0.78 16.39 15.50
N ARG A 153 -1.12 16.70 16.76
CA ARG A 153 -0.67 15.91 17.91
C ARG A 153 -1.29 14.52 17.90
N GLY A 154 -2.59 14.44 17.61
CA GLY A 154 -3.31 13.17 17.53
C GLY A 154 -2.70 12.25 16.48
N ILE A 155 -2.54 12.78 15.26
CA ILE A 155 -1.97 12.05 14.11
C ILE A 155 -0.53 11.60 14.40
N VAL A 156 0.34 12.50 14.88
CA VAL A 156 1.73 12.12 15.17
C VAL A 156 1.82 11.11 16.31
N TYR A 157 1.02 11.24 17.36
CA TYR A 157 1.06 10.30 18.49
C TYR A 157 0.52 8.93 18.11
N SER A 158 -0.57 8.85 17.33
CA SER A 158 -1.07 7.56 16.83
C SER A 158 -0.01 6.86 15.97
N ASP A 159 0.62 7.60 15.05
CA ASP A 159 1.64 7.04 14.15
C ASP A 159 2.89 6.59 14.90
N VAL A 160 3.32 7.33 15.93
CA VAL A 160 4.44 6.93 16.79
C VAL A 160 4.11 5.67 17.58
N ILE A 161 2.88 5.53 18.11
CA ILE A 161 2.44 4.33 18.84
C ILE A 161 2.41 3.13 17.88
N ILE A 162 1.85 3.30 16.69
CA ILE A 162 1.82 2.26 15.66
C ILE A 162 3.24 1.88 15.24
N ALA A 163 4.09 2.87 15.00
CA ALA A 163 5.49 2.66 14.65
C ALA A 163 6.22 1.88 15.75
N ALA A 164 6.05 2.25 17.02
CA ALA A 164 6.64 1.52 18.14
C ALA A 164 6.15 0.06 18.22
N GLY A 165 4.86 -0.17 17.97
CA GLY A 165 4.28 -1.51 17.91
C GLY A 165 4.87 -2.39 16.81
N PHE A 166 5.15 -1.82 15.63
CA PHE A 166 5.77 -2.53 14.52
C PHE A 166 7.30 -2.55 14.56
N ALA A 167 7.94 -1.68 15.34
CA ALA A 167 9.40 -1.64 15.51
C ALA A 167 9.95 -2.96 16.06
N ILE A 168 9.17 -3.66 16.89
CA ILE A 168 9.56 -4.97 17.43
C ILE A 168 9.84 -6.01 16.34
N PHE A 169 9.21 -5.89 15.16
CA PHE A 169 9.41 -6.82 14.05
C PHE A 169 10.80 -6.72 13.44
N VAL A 170 11.49 -5.58 13.60
CA VAL A 170 12.88 -5.41 13.14
C VAL A 170 13.82 -6.36 13.88
N LEU A 171 13.49 -6.76 15.11
CA LEU A 171 14.27 -7.70 15.92
C LEU A 171 14.02 -9.17 15.56
N SER A 172 13.13 -9.47 14.60
CA SER A 172 12.81 -10.85 14.24
C SER A 172 13.94 -11.51 13.45
N ASP A 173 14.28 -12.77 13.75
CA ASP A 173 15.20 -13.58 12.93
C ASP A 173 14.61 -14.00 11.57
N PHE A 174 13.34 -13.67 11.32
CA PHE A 174 12.66 -14.02 10.07
C PHE A 174 12.57 -12.79 9.14
N PRO A 175 13.35 -12.75 8.04
CA PRO A 175 13.46 -11.57 7.19
C PRO A 175 12.13 -11.02 6.63
N PRO A 176 11.13 -11.85 6.24
CA PRO A 176 9.84 -11.33 5.80
C PRO A 176 9.12 -10.50 6.87
N THR A 177 9.24 -10.87 8.15
CA THR A 177 8.67 -10.13 9.27
C THR A 177 9.40 -8.81 9.50
N GLN A 178 10.75 -8.82 9.45
CA GLN A 178 11.54 -7.60 9.52
C GLN A 178 11.17 -6.61 8.41
N ARG A 179 11.06 -7.10 7.17
CA ARG A 179 10.65 -6.29 6.01
C ARG A 179 9.26 -5.71 6.21
N PHE A 180 8.31 -6.50 6.70
CA PHE A 180 6.98 -6.01 7.02
C PHE A 180 7.04 -4.84 8.01
N GLY A 181 7.76 -5.00 9.13
CA GLY A 181 7.91 -3.95 10.13
C GLY A 181 8.56 -2.68 9.58
N LEU A 182 9.65 -2.81 8.83
CA LEU A 182 10.34 -1.68 8.20
C LEU A 182 9.46 -0.92 7.21
N VAL A 183 8.67 -1.64 6.41
CA VAL A 183 7.73 -1.04 5.46
C VAL A 183 6.63 -0.28 6.21
N VAL A 184 6.13 -0.81 7.34
CA VAL A 184 5.15 -0.09 8.16
C VAL A 184 5.74 1.16 8.80
N LEU A 185 6.96 1.07 9.37
CA LEU A 185 7.67 2.23 9.94
C LEU A 185 7.86 3.35 8.91
N ALA A 186 8.32 3.00 7.70
CA ALA A 186 8.44 3.96 6.61
C ALA A 186 7.07 4.53 6.20
N GLY A 187 6.04 3.70 6.20
CA GLY A 187 4.66 4.09 5.95
C GLY A 187 4.14 5.13 6.92
N CYS A 188 4.37 4.98 8.23
CA CYS A 188 3.98 5.97 9.24
C CYS A 188 4.66 7.32 9.00
N ILE A 189 5.95 7.33 8.64
CA ILE A 189 6.66 8.59 8.34
C ILE A 189 6.06 9.25 7.10
N ILE A 190 5.80 8.47 6.05
CA ILE A 190 5.15 8.94 4.83
C ILE A 190 3.74 9.45 5.15
N ASP A 191 3.03 8.81 6.08
CA ASP A 191 1.69 9.21 6.49
C ASP A 191 1.68 10.61 7.10
N ILE A 192 2.49 10.84 8.14
CA ILE A 192 2.65 12.15 8.78
C ILE A 192 2.93 13.24 7.73
N LEU A 193 3.82 12.96 6.77
CA LEU A 193 4.19 13.90 5.71
C LEU A 193 3.03 14.15 4.74
N ALA A 194 2.38 13.10 4.26
CA ALA A 194 1.25 13.20 3.34
C ALA A 194 0.06 13.94 3.99
N ASN A 195 -0.26 13.60 5.24
CA ASN A 195 -1.41 14.13 5.93
C ASN A 195 -1.20 15.54 6.47
N LEU A 196 -0.08 15.84 7.13
CA LEU A 196 0.10 17.15 7.74
C LEU A 196 0.61 18.22 6.79
N PHE A 197 1.13 17.84 5.62
CA PHE A 197 1.71 18.80 4.67
C PHE A 197 1.01 18.76 3.31
N VAL A 198 0.97 17.61 2.66
CA VAL A 198 0.45 17.50 1.28
C VAL A 198 -1.05 17.74 1.22
N LEU A 199 -1.82 17.11 2.11
CA LEU A 199 -3.27 17.24 2.10
C LEU A 199 -3.76 18.67 2.39
N PRO A 200 -3.29 19.38 3.44
CA PRO A 200 -3.60 20.79 3.65
C PRO A 200 -3.23 21.66 2.46
N LEU A 201 -2.06 21.44 1.86
CA LEU A 201 -1.57 22.19 0.71
C LEU A 201 -2.54 22.06 -0.48
N LEU A 202 -2.91 20.84 -0.84
CA LEU A 202 -3.80 20.57 -1.97
C LEU A 202 -5.24 20.99 -1.69
N GLY A 203 -5.74 20.72 -0.49
CA GLY A 203 -7.12 21.01 -0.09
C GLY A 203 -7.38 22.50 0.16
N GLY A 204 -6.37 23.24 0.62
CA GLY A 204 -6.45 24.67 0.89
C GLY A 204 -6.00 25.56 -0.27
N ALA A 205 -5.40 25.00 -1.33
CA ALA A 205 -5.00 25.74 -2.52
C ALA A 205 -6.22 26.41 -3.19
N GLN A 206 -6.14 27.73 -3.37
CA GLN A 206 -7.10 28.47 -4.19
C GLN A 206 -6.74 28.26 -5.66
N TRP A 207 -7.40 27.32 -6.34
CA TRP A 207 -7.34 27.24 -7.79
C TRP A 207 -8.03 28.49 -8.33
N LYS A 208 -7.24 29.51 -8.72
CA LYS A 208 -7.74 30.66 -9.48
C LYS A 208 -8.50 30.09 -10.68
N LYS A 209 -9.82 30.28 -10.71
CA LYS A 209 -10.58 30.20 -11.96
C LYS A 209 -10.01 31.30 -12.86
N LYS A 210 -9.25 30.91 -13.88
CA LYS A 210 -9.05 31.76 -15.06
C LYS A 210 -10.38 31.86 -15.80
#